data_AF-A0A9W9HVB7-F1
#
_entry.id   AF-A0A9W9HVB7-F1
#
_cell.length_a   1.000
_cell.length_b   1.000
_cell.length_c   1.000
_cell.angle_alpha   90.00
_cell.angle_beta   90.00
_cell.angle_gamma   90.00
#
_symmetry.space_group_name_H-M   'P 1'
#
loop_
_entity.id
_entity.type
_entity.pdbx_description
1 polymer ?
#
loop_
_entity_poly.entity_id
_entity_poly.type
_entity_poly.pdbx_seq_one_letter_code
_entity_poly.pdbx_strand_id
1 'polypeptide(L)'
;MQRDITKIFDHQREKLEELHITQDTIQRIRAAQAPLRRQLTRRQVKPLSQSGVLKVNDANRSIQARKAKDMAVEERKLARQFEKVYGYKPTQRPEEAIRKAAEAEEAATRQGEFFFIDN
;
A
#
# COMPACT_ATOMS: atom_id res chain seq x y z
N MET A 1 73.24 27.32 -6.13
CA MET A 1 72.52 26.18 -5.52
C MET A 1 71.21 26.56 -4.82
N GLN A 2 71.09 27.66 -4.05
CA GLN A 2 69.81 28.02 -3.38
C GLN A 2 68.67 28.46 -4.34
N ARG A 3 69.00 29.05 -5.50
CA ARG A 3 68.02 29.51 -6.51
C ARG A 3 67.28 28.37 -7.24
N ASP A 4 67.83 27.17 -7.25
CA ASP A 4 67.23 26.04 -7.97
C ASP A 4 66.24 25.27 -7.10
N ILE A 5 66.50 25.20 -5.80
CA ILE A 5 65.62 24.54 -4.82
C ILE A 5 64.30 25.30 -4.66
N THR A 6 64.36 26.63 -4.62
CA THR A 6 63.17 27.50 -4.53
C THR A 6 62.25 27.33 -5.74
N LYS A 7 62.80 27.32 -6.95
CA LYS A 7 62.04 27.03 -8.18
C LYS A 7 61.37 25.66 -8.18
N ILE A 8 62.03 24.64 -7.62
CA ILE A 8 61.44 23.30 -7.50
C ILE A 8 60.25 23.33 -6.55
N PHE A 9 60.36 24.01 -5.41
CA PHE A 9 59.24 24.14 -4.46
C PHE A 9 58.08 24.96 -5.05
N ASP A 10 58.37 26.04 -5.76
CA ASP A 10 57.33 26.85 -6.42
C ASP A 10 56.59 26.05 -7.48
N HIS A 11 57.34 25.29 -8.31
CA HIS A 11 56.74 24.38 -9.29
C HIS A 11 55.88 23.28 -8.65
N GLN A 12 56.36 22.68 -7.55
CA GLN A 12 55.59 21.69 -6.81
C GLN A 12 54.31 22.28 -6.22
N ARG A 13 54.36 23.53 -5.75
CA ARG A 13 53.20 24.24 -5.21
C ARG A 13 52.16 24.51 -6.29
N GLU A 14 52.57 25.01 -7.46
CA GLU A 14 51.68 25.19 -8.61
C GLU A 14 51.01 23.87 -9.02
N LYS A 15 51.77 22.77 -9.04
CA LYS A 15 51.23 21.45 -9.36
C LYS A 15 50.24 20.93 -8.32
N LEU A 16 50.44 21.22 -7.05
CA LEU A 16 49.49 20.88 -6.00
C LEU A 16 48.19 21.69 -6.11
N GLU A 17 48.28 22.97 -6.49
CA GLU A 17 47.11 23.81 -6.72
C GLU A 17 46.30 23.33 -7.93
N GLU A 18 46.96 23.00 -9.05
CA GLU A 18 46.33 22.37 -10.21
C GLU A 18 45.61 21.07 -9.82
N LEU A 19 46.27 20.20 -9.05
CA LEU A 19 45.68 18.94 -8.59
C LEU A 19 44.44 19.17 -7.72
N HIS A 20 44.48 20.13 -6.81
CA HIS A 20 43.34 20.48 -5.97
C HIS A 20 42.13 20.90 -6.82
N ILE A 21 42.35 21.75 -7.82
CA ILE A 21 41.29 22.22 -8.75
C ILE A 21 40.70 21.03 -9.54
N THR A 22 41.54 20.12 -10.02
CA THR A 22 41.05 18.93 -10.75
C THR A 22 40.23 18.00 -9.85
N GLN A 23 40.60 17.86 -8.59
CA GLN A 23 39.90 16.99 -7.66
C GLN A 23 38.53 17.58 -7.26
N ASP A 24 38.46 18.90 -7.06
CA ASP A 24 37.21 19.61 -6.81
C ASP A 24 36.25 19.52 -7.99
N THR A 25 36.75 19.67 -9.22
CA THR A 25 35.91 19.55 -10.43
C THR A 25 35.36 18.13 -10.60
N ILE A 26 36.17 17.09 -10.35
CA ILE A 26 35.71 15.70 -10.35
C ILE A 26 34.62 15.47 -9.30
N GLN A 27 34.77 16.04 -8.10
CA GLN A 27 33.75 15.93 -7.05
C GLN A 27 32.43 16.58 -7.47
N ARG A 28 32.48 17.76 -8.10
CA ARG A 28 31.28 18.44 -8.63
C ARG A 28 30.59 17.65 -9.73
N ILE A 29 31.36 17.07 -10.65
CA ILE A 29 30.82 16.19 -11.71
C ILE A 29 30.16 14.97 -11.08
N ARG A 30 30.80 14.32 -10.11
CA ARG A 30 30.23 13.18 -9.38
C ARG A 30 28.96 13.56 -8.63
N ALA A 31 28.91 14.74 -8.00
CA ALA A 31 27.73 15.22 -7.31
C ALA A 31 26.57 15.52 -8.29
N ALA A 32 26.87 16.07 -9.46
CA ALA A 32 25.88 16.34 -10.51
C ALA A 32 25.38 15.06 -11.20
N GLN A 33 26.26 14.07 -11.36
CA GLN A 33 25.94 12.74 -11.91
C GLN A 33 25.38 11.78 -10.86
N ALA A 34 25.50 12.10 -9.57
CA ALA A 34 24.96 11.27 -8.50
C ALA A 34 23.46 11.10 -8.77
N PRO A 35 22.96 9.85 -8.81
CA PRO A 35 21.55 9.63 -9.07
C PRO A 35 20.76 10.40 -8.03
N LEU A 36 20.03 11.42 -8.49
CA LEU A 36 19.10 12.17 -7.68
C LEU A 36 18.24 11.13 -6.96
N ARG A 37 18.47 10.96 -5.66
CA ARG A 37 17.63 10.14 -4.78
C ARG A 37 16.29 10.87 -4.67
N ARG A 38 15.53 10.88 -5.75
CA ARG A 38 14.19 11.45 -5.81
C ARG A 38 13.41 10.69 -4.75
N GLN A 39 12.94 11.42 -3.74
CA GLN A 39 11.97 10.86 -2.80
C GLN A 39 10.82 10.33 -3.64
N LEU A 40 10.45 9.07 -3.40
CA LEU A 40 9.37 8.39 -4.12
C LEU A 40 8.09 9.22 -3.94
N THR A 41 7.76 10.03 -4.94
CA THR A 41 6.54 10.82 -4.96
C THR A 41 5.37 9.85 -4.94
N ARG A 42 4.65 9.79 -3.81
CA ARG A 42 3.35 9.18 -3.40
C ARG A 42 2.57 8.23 -4.32
N ARG A 43 2.80 8.18 -5.63
CA ARG A 43 2.31 7.18 -6.57
C ARG A 43 3.41 6.14 -6.85
N GLN A 44 3.84 5.41 -5.82
CA GLN A 44 4.40 4.09 -6.07
C GLN A 44 3.24 3.22 -6.57
N VAL A 45 3.09 3.13 -7.89
CA VAL A 45 2.38 2.00 -8.50
C VAL A 45 3.18 0.78 -8.04
N LYS A 46 2.57 -0.08 -7.22
CA LYS A 46 3.20 -1.35 -6.86
C LYS A 46 3.63 -2.01 -8.17
N PRO A 47 4.92 -2.34 -8.35
CA PRO A 47 5.32 -3.03 -9.55
C PRO A 47 4.43 -4.26 -9.65
N LEU A 48 3.78 -4.43 -10.81
CA LEU A 48 3.31 -5.75 -11.20
C LEU A 48 4.50 -6.69 -11.05
N SER A 49 4.24 -7.96 -10.70
CA SER A 49 5.29 -8.93 -10.37
C SER A 49 6.45 -8.89 -11.39
N GLN A 50 7.64 -9.38 -11.05
CA GLN A 50 8.88 -9.25 -11.85
C GLN A 50 8.73 -9.53 -13.38
N SER A 51 7.69 -10.23 -13.82
CA SER A 51 7.30 -10.47 -15.22
C SER A 51 6.38 -9.42 -15.87
N GLY A 52 5.97 -8.36 -15.16
CA GLY A 52 4.93 -7.42 -15.60
C GLY A 52 3.50 -7.98 -15.60
N VAL A 53 3.32 -9.26 -15.24
CA VAL A 53 2.02 -9.95 -15.26
C VAL A 53 1.42 -9.95 -13.86
N LEU A 54 0.14 -9.56 -13.73
CA LEU A 54 -0.61 -9.70 -12.48
C LEU A 54 -0.82 -11.19 -12.21
N LYS A 55 -0.32 -11.68 -11.07
CA LYS A 55 -0.56 -13.07 -10.67
C LYS A 55 -2.05 -13.27 -10.40
N VAL A 56 -2.59 -14.45 -10.74
CA VAL A 56 -3.99 -14.81 -10.52
C VAL A 56 -4.39 -14.61 -9.04
N ASN A 57 -3.50 -14.94 -8.11
CA ASN A 57 -3.74 -14.74 -6.67
C ASN A 57 -3.94 -13.26 -6.30
N ASP A 58 -3.15 -12.36 -6.88
CA ASP A 58 -3.25 -10.92 -6.64
C ASP A 58 -4.53 -10.34 -7.26
N ALA A 59 -4.91 -10.84 -8.44
CA ALA A 59 -6.18 -10.50 -9.09
C ALA A 59 -7.38 -10.94 -8.26
N ASN A 60 -7.38 -12.18 -7.79
CA ASN A 60 -8.44 -12.73 -6.93
C ASN A 60 -8.58 -11.94 -5.63
N ARG A 61 -7.45 -11.60 -4.98
CA ARG A 61 -7.45 -10.76 -3.78
C ARG A 61 -8.02 -9.36 -4.06
N SER A 62 -7.70 -8.77 -5.21
CA SER A 62 -8.26 -7.47 -5.62
C SER A 62 -9.77 -7.53 -5.87
N ILE A 63 -10.26 -8.61 -6.50
CA ILE A 63 -11.69 -8.82 -6.73
C ILE A 63 -12.44 -9.00 -5.42
N GLN A 64 -11.92 -9.84 -4.50
CA GLN A 64 -12.50 -10.04 -3.18
C GLN A 64 -12.59 -8.72 -2.39
N ALA A 65 -11.52 -7.92 -2.40
CA ALA A 65 -11.51 -6.63 -1.73
C ALA A 65 -12.53 -5.64 -2.32
N ARG A 66 -12.76 -5.68 -3.63
CA ARG A 66 -13.82 -4.89 -4.28
C ARG A 66 -15.21 -5.35 -3.85
N LYS A 67 -15.49 -6.65 -3.99
CA LYS A 67 -16.79 -7.24 -3.59
C LYS A 67 -17.11 -6.97 -2.12
N ALA A 68 -16.12 -7.06 -1.23
CA ALA A 68 -16.32 -6.76 0.19
C ALA A 68 -16.73 -5.29 0.44
N LYS A 69 -16.19 -4.34 -0.32
CA LYS A 69 -16.61 -2.94 -0.24
C LYS A 69 -18.03 -2.75 -0.75
N ASP A 70 -18.36 -3.37 -1.87
CA ASP A 70 -19.70 -3.27 -2.46
C ASP A 70 -20.75 -3.88 -1.50
N MET A 71 -20.46 -5.05 -0.92
CA MET A 71 -21.30 -5.69 0.10
C MET A 71 -21.51 -4.77 1.31
N ALA A 72 -20.45 -4.16 1.84
CA ALA A 72 -20.58 -3.23 2.97
C ALA A 72 -21.41 -1.99 2.64
N VAL A 73 -21.43 -1.54 1.39
CA VAL A 73 -22.29 -0.42 0.94
C VAL A 73 -23.75 -0.88 0.88
N GLU A 74 -24.02 -2.06 0.32
CA GLU A 74 -25.38 -2.62 0.27
C GLU A 74 -25.93 -2.90 1.67
N GLU A 75 -25.15 -3.48 2.58
CA GLU A 75 -25.53 -3.67 3.99
C GLU A 75 -25.91 -2.34 4.66
N ARG A 76 -25.15 -1.27 4.43
CA ARG A 76 -25.49 0.07 4.94
C ARG A 76 -26.77 0.62 4.36
N LYS A 77 -27.03 0.39 3.07
CA LYS A 77 -28.30 0.80 2.43
C LYS A 77 -29.48 0.05 3.03
N LEU A 78 -29.36 -1.26 3.19
CA LEU A 78 -30.38 -2.11 3.82
C LEU A 78 -30.65 -1.67 5.27
N ALA A 79 -29.60 -1.40 6.05
CA ALA A 79 -29.75 -0.91 7.42
C ALA A 79 -30.50 0.43 7.48
N ARG A 80 -30.23 1.35 6.55
CA ARG A 80 -30.95 2.63 6.45
C ARG A 80 -32.41 2.45 6.04
N GLN A 81 -32.69 1.54 5.10
CA GLN A 81 -34.06 1.22 4.70
C GLN A 81 -34.84 0.63 5.86
N PHE A 82 -34.24 -0.30 6.59
CA PHE A 82 -34.82 -0.89 7.79
C PHE A 82 -35.10 0.16 8.86
N GLU A 83 -34.14 1.03 9.16
CA GLU A 83 -34.31 2.14 10.12
C GLU A 83 -35.42 3.10 9.70
N LYS A 84 -35.58 3.36 8.41
CA LYS A 84 -36.68 4.20 7.90
C LYS A 84 -38.06 3.56 8.12
N VAL A 85 -38.16 2.23 8.00
CA VAL A 85 -39.44 1.50 8.15
C VAL A 85 -39.78 1.28 9.62
N TYR A 86 -38.80 0.88 10.44
CA TYR A 86 -39.04 0.40 11.80
C TYR A 86 -38.59 1.37 12.90
N GLY A 87 -37.89 2.47 12.56
CA GLY A 87 -37.48 3.51 13.50
C GLY A 87 -36.27 3.17 14.37
N TYR A 88 -35.63 2.01 14.16
CA TYR A 88 -34.40 1.62 14.86
C TYR A 88 -33.42 0.90 13.91
N LYS A 89 -32.14 0.88 14.27
CA LYS A 89 -31.11 0.21 13.48
C LYS A 89 -31.11 -1.29 13.76
N PRO A 90 -30.98 -2.16 12.72
CA PRO A 90 -30.79 -3.58 12.96
C PRO A 90 -29.51 -3.79 13.77
N THR A 91 -29.64 -4.30 14.98
CA THR A 91 -28.49 -4.78 15.77
C THR A 91 -27.99 -6.06 15.13
N GLN A 92 -26.71 -6.10 14.75
CA GLN A 92 -26.09 -7.35 14.33
C GLN A 92 -26.19 -8.34 15.50
N ARG A 93 -26.88 -9.46 15.29
CA ARG A 93 -26.94 -10.51 16.30
C ARG A 93 -25.51 -10.98 16.59
N PRO A 94 -25.14 -11.24 17.85
CA PRO A 94 -23.84 -11.85 18.14
C PRO A 94 -23.69 -13.16 17.36
N GLU A 95 -22.49 -13.46 16.86
CA GLU A 95 -22.25 -14.61 15.97
C GLU A 95 -22.77 -15.93 16.55
N GLU A 96 -22.67 -16.10 17.87
CA GLU A 96 -23.19 -17.27 18.60
C GLU A 96 -24.73 -17.40 18.51
N ALA A 97 -25.45 -16.28 18.56
CA ALA A 97 -26.90 -16.27 18.42
C ALA A 97 -27.35 -16.53 16.98
N ILE A 98 -26.55 -16.12 15.99
CA ILE A 98 -26.80 -16.45 14.58
C ILE A 98 -26.62 -17.94 14.34
N ARG A 99 -25.54 -18.54 14.86
CA ARG A 99 -25.28 -19.98 14.76
C ARG A 99 -26.37 -20.81 15.43
N LYS A 100 -26.75 -20.46 16.67
CA LYS A 100 -27.87 -21.13 17.35
C LYS A 100 -29.19 -21.03 16.61
N ALA A 101 -29.48 -19.88 15.97
CA ALA A 101 -30.69 -19.72 15.18
C ALA A 101 -30.66 -20.58 13.89
N ALA A 102 -29.52 -20.65 13.21
CA ALA A 102 -29.35 -21.50 12.03
C ALA A 102 -29.42 -23.00 12.38
N GLU A 103 -28.80 -23.41 13.48
CA GLU A 103 -28.89 -24.77 14.01
C GLU A 103 -30.33 -25.14 14.42
N ALA A 104 -31.07 -24.19 15.00
CA ALA A 104 -32.47 -24.38 15.34
C ALA A 104 -33.36 -24.46 14.08
N GLU A 105 -33.07 -23.67 13.05
CA GLU A 105 -33.78 -23.73 11.75
C GLU A 105 -33.52 -25.06 11.02
N GLU A 106 -32.28 -25.55 11.02
CA GLU A 106 -31.94 -26.88 10.49
C GLU A 106 -32.59 -28.02 11.31
N ALA A 107 -32.68 -27.87 12.63
CA ALA A 107 -33.34 -28.84 13.49
C ALA A 107 -34.87 -28.86 13.25
N ALA A 108 -35.49 -27.69 13.12
CA ALA A 108 -36.93 -27.54 12.86
C ALA A 108 -37.34 -28.08 11.48
N THR A 109 -36.53 -27.81 10.44
CA THR A 109 -36.75 -28.38 9.10
C THR A 109 -36.58 -29.90 9.07
N ARG A 110 -35.66 -30.47 9.87
CA ARG A 110 -35.54 -31.92 10.06
C ARG A 110 -36.71 -32.52 10.84
N GLN A 111 -37.31 -31.75 11.75
CA GLN A 111 -38.47 -32.16 12.56
C GLN A 111 -39.81 -31.92 11.85
N GLY A 112 -39.83 -31.22 10.71
CA GLY A 112 -41.02 -31.00 9.90
C GLY A 112 -41.94 -29.88 10.40
N GLU A 113 -41.47 -29.01 11.29
CA GLU A 113 -42.24 -27.87 11.78
C GLU A 113 -42.10 -26.68 10.83
N PHE A 114 -43.15 -26.41 10.05
CA PHE A 114 -43.26 -25.22 9.22
C PHE A 114 -43.86 -24.08 10.05
N PHE A 115 -43.09 -23.01 10.27
CA PHE A 115 -43.62 -21.78 10.86
C PHE A 115 -44.31 -20.94 9.78
N PHE A 116 -45.64 -20.85 9.86
CA PHE A 116 -46.40 -19.82 9.14
C PHE A 116 -46.25 -18.50 9.91
N ILE A 117 -45.89 -17.43 9.21
CA ILE A 117 -46.04 -16.07 9.73
C ILE A 117 -47.50 -15.70 9.52
N ASP A 118 -48.32 -15.75 10.58
CA ASP A 118 -49.64 -15.12 10.56
C ASP A 118 -49.45 -13.60 10.43
N ASN A 119 -50.13 -13.02 9.43
CA ASN A 119 -50.04 -11.60 9.04
C ASN A 119 -50.52 -10.64 10.14
#